data_AF-A0A955N287-F1
#
_entry.id   AF-A0A955N287-F1
#
_cell.length_a   1.000
_cell.length_b   1.000
_cell.length_c   1.000
_cell.angle_alpha   90.00
_cell.angle_beta   90.00
_cell.angle_gamma   90.00
#
_symmetry.space_group_name_H-M   'P 1'
#
loop_
_entity.id
_entity.type
_entity.pdbx_description
1 polymer ?
#
loop_
_entity_poly.entity_id
_entity_poly.type
_entity_poly.pdbx_seq_one_letter_code
_entity_poly.pdbx_strand_id
1 'polypeptide(L)' 'MSDSMKVKKRLGDLGVVSILVIDNVDEALHVGEALMKGGLPSMEITFRTEAAANGIRKLVNSFPDALVGAGTILT' A
#
# COMPACT_ATOMS: atom_id res chain seq x y z
N MET A 1 4.03 18.20 -14.36
CA MET A 1 4.74 17.38 -13.35
C MET A 1 4.54 15.91 -13.70
N SER A 2 5.60 15.10 -13.88
CA SER A 2 5.46 13.68 -14.24
C SER A 2 4.76 12.90 -13.12
N ASP A 3 4.17 11.74 -13.45
CA ASP A 3 3.50 10.90 -12.45
C ASP A 3 4.47 10.43 -11.37
N SER A 4 5.71 10.10 -11.73
CA SER A 4 6.78 9.80 -10.78
C SER A 4 7.07 10.95 -9.81
N MET A 5 6.97 12.20 -10.26
CA MET A 5 7.19 13.37 -9.42
C MET A 5 6.02 13.60 -8.45
N LYS A 6 4.77 13.31 -8.87
CA LYS A 6 3.59 13.36 -8.00
C LYS A 6 3.71 12.33 -6.86
N VAL A 7 4.11 11.10 -7.17
CA VAL A 7 4.30 10.04 -6.16
C VAL A 7 5.41 10.41 -5.18
N LYS A 8 6.58 10.85 -5.66
CA LYS A 8 7.68 11.29 -4.79
C LYS A 8 7.28 12.42 -3.84
N LYS A 9 6.51 13.41 -4.33
CA LYS A 9 5.99 14.48 -3.48
C LYS A 9 5.09 13.92 -2.38
N ARG A 10 4.11 13.07 -2.73
CA ARG A 10 3.19 12.47 -1.75
C ARG A 10 3.94 11.66 -0.69
N LEU A 11 4.93 10.87 -1.10
CA LEU A 11 5.77 10.12 -0.15
C LEU A 11 6.52 11.07 0.80
N GLY A 12 7.09 12.16 0.28
CA GLY A 12 7.75 13.17 1.10
C GLY A 12 6.81 13.88 2.09
N ASP A 13 5.58 14.18 1.67
CA ASP A 13 4.56 14.79 2.53
C ASP A 13 4.10 13.83 3.66
N LEU A 14 4.08 12.50 3.40
CA LEU A 14 3.65 11.48 4.37
C LEU A 14 4.75 11.00 5.32
N GLY A 15 6.02 11.07 4.90
CA GLY A 15 7.21 10.78 5.73
C GLY A 15 7.48 9.31 6.06
N VAL A 16 6.46 8.44 6.08
CA VAL A 16 6.58 7.00 6.40
C VAL A 16 5.82 6.15 5.38
N VAL A 17 6.39 4.99 5.05
CA VAL A 17 5.76 3.95 4.21
C VAL A 17 5.71 2.65 4.99
N SER A 18 4.52 2.07 5.16
CA SER A 18 4.36 0.77 5.82
C SER A 18 4.63 -0.35 4.81
N ILE A 19 5.55 -1.26 5.10
CA ILE A 19 5.84 -2.42 4.23
C ILE A 19 5.09 -3.64 4.78
N LEU A 20 4.28 -4.27 3.93
CA LEU A 20 3.41 -5.37 4.32
C LEU A 20 3.71 -6.63 3.49
N VAL A 21 3.78 -7.76 4.19
CA VAL A 21 3.56 -9.09 3.61
C VAL A 21 2.12 -9.44 3.96
N ILE A 22 1.32 -9.86 2.98
CA ILE A 22 -0.08 -10.19 3.21
C ILE A 22 -0.31 -11.66 2.89
N ASP A 23 -0.86 -12.44 3.82
CA ASP A 23 -1.12 -13.86 3.57
C ASP A 23 -2.49 -14.08 2.93
N ASN A 24 -3.43 -13.18 3.22
CA ASN A 24 -4.76 -13.17 2.62
C ASN A 24 -5.31 -11.74 2.48
N VAL A 25 -6.38 -11.61 1.69
CA VAL A 25 -6.98 -10.31 1.36
C VAL A 25 -7.68 -9.65 2.56
N ASP A 26 -8.32 -10.43 3.43
CA ASP A 26 -9.07 -9.90 4.56
C ASP A 26 -8.13 -9.29 5.60
N GLU A 27 -6.98 -9.91 5.83
CA GLU A 27 -5.89 -9.36 6.63
C GLU A 27 -5.37 -8.04 6.05
N ALA A 28 -5.17 -7.97 4.74
CA ALA A 28 -4.74 -6.74 4.07
C ALA A 28 -5.73 -5.58 4.34
N LEU A 29 -7.03 -5.85 4.28
CA LEU A 29 -8.07 -4.85 4.58
C LEU A 29 -8.07 -4.44 6.06
N HIS A 30 -7.91 -5.40 6.97
CA HIS A 30 -7.88 -5.13 8.41
C HIS A 30 -6.68 -4.26 8.80
N VAL A 31 -5.49 -4.59 8.28
CA VAL A 31 -4.27 -3.81 8.48
C VAL A 31 -4.39 -2.44 7.81
N GLY A 32 -4.91 -2.39 6.58
CA GLY A 32 -5.16 -1.14 5.87
C GLY A 32 -6.07 -0.19 6.66
N GLU A 33 -7.15 -0.68 7.24
CA GLU A 33 -8.05 0.12 8.09
C GLU A 33 -7.33 0.66 9.33
N ALA A 34 -6.52 -0.16 9.99
CA ALA A 34 -5.72 0.25 11.15
C ALA A 34 -4.70 1.35 10.78
N LEU A 35 -4.01 1.21 9.65
CA LEU A 35 -3.05 2.20 9.15
C LEU A 35 -3.73 3.53 8.81
N MET A 36 -4.90 3.48 8.16
CA MET A 36 -5.69 4.68 7.85
C MET A 36 -6.13 5.40 9.13
N LYS A 37 -6.64 4.66 10.14
CA LYS A 37 -6.99 5.23 11.46
C LYS A 37 -5.78 5.81 12.19
N GLY A 38 -4.61 5.21 12.00
CA GLY A 38 -3.34 5.66 12.57
C GLY A 38 -2.70 6.85 11.85
N GLY A 39 -3.29 7.37 10.77
CA GLY A 39 -2.73 8.48 10.00
C GLY A 39 -1.53 8.07 9.13
N LEU A 40 -1.43 6.79 8.76
CA LEU A 40 -0.36 6.24 7.93
C LEU A 40 -0.90 5.76 6.56
N PRO A 41 -1.33 6.68 5.67
CA PRO A 41 -2.01 6.31 4.43
C PRO A 41 -1.04 5.90 3.30
N SER A 42 0.15 5.37 3.62
CA SER A 42 1.09 4.84 2.63
C SER A 42 1.49 3.39 2.95
N MET A 43 1.34 2.52 1.95
CA MET A 43 1.54 1.09 2.07
C MET A 43 2.30 0.55 0.86
N GLU A 44 3.32 -0.27 1.09
CA GLU A 44 3.97 -1.10 0.07
C GLU A 44 3.60 -2.56 0.34
N ILE A 45 2.95 -3.21 -0.63
CA ILE A 45 2.66 -4.64 -0.54
C ILE A 45 3.75 -5.40 -1.27
N THR A 46 4.49 -6.23 -0.55
CA THR A 46 5.54 -7.05 -1.14
C THR A 46 4.95 -8.25 -1.89
N PHE A 47 5.49 -8.56 -3.07
CA PHE A 47 5.14 -9.71 -3.90
C PHE A 47 5.79 -11.01 -3.38
N ARG A 48 5.65 -11.26 -2.07
CA ARG A 48 6.16 -12.48 -1.41
C ARG A 48 5.13 -13.60 -1.31
N THR A 49 3.86 -13.29 -1.56
CA THR A 49 2.73 -14.22 -1.47
C THR A 49 1.83 -14.09 -2.70
N GLU A 50 1.05 -15.13 -3.00
CA GLU A 50 0.06 -15.10 -4.10
C GLU A 50 -1.07 -14.08 -3.86
N ALA A 51 -1.29 -13.69 -2.60
CA ALA A 51 -2.32 -12.73 -2.22
C ALA A 51 -1.97 -11.28 -2.60
N ALA A 52 -0.69 -10.96 -2.87
CA ALA A 52 -0.19 -9.60 -3.08
C ALA A 52 -1.02 -8.78 -4.08
N ALA A 53 -1.23 -9.31 -5.29
CA ALA A 53 -1.94 -8.59 -6.36
C ALA A 53 -3.41 -8.33 -6.02
N ASN A 54 -4.10 -9.32 -5.46
CA ASN A 54 -5.51 -9.18 -5.07
C ASN A 54 -5.66 -8.25 -3.85
N GLY A 55 -4.72 -8.30 -2.91
CA GLY A 55 -4.67 -7.39 -1.78
C GLY A 55 -4.47 -5.93 -2.21
N ILE A 56 -3.52 -5.66 -3.11
CA ILE A 56 -3.33 -4.31 -3.68
C ILE A 56 -4.63 -3.81 -4.31
N ARG A 57 -5.27 -4.63 -5.17
CA ARG A 57 -6.53 -4.26 -5.82
C ARG A 57 -7.62 -3.90 -4.80
N LYS A 58 -7.74 -4.69 -3.74
CA LYS A 58 -8.75 -4.47 -2.69
C LYS A 58 -8.43 -3.24 -1.86
N LEU A 59 -7.19 -3.06 -1.45
CA LEU A 59 -6.73 -1.89 -0.71
C LEU A 59 -6.98 -0.58 -1.48
N VAL A 60 -6.63 -0.53 -2.78
CA VAL A 60 -6.87 0.64 -3.62
C VAL A 60 -8.36 0.96 -3.74
N ASN A 61 -9.22 -0.06 -3.87
CA ASN A 61 -10.66 0.14 -3.97
C ASN A 61 -11.31 0.53 -2.64
N SER A 62 -10.79 0.02 -1.51
CA SER A 62 -11.33 0.28 -0.17
C SER A 62 -10.84 1.59 0.43
N PHE A 63 -9.63 2.02 0.07
CA PHE A 63 -8.98 3.21 0.63
C PHE A 63 -8.46 4.11 -0.50
N PRO A 64 -9.35 4.85 -1.19
CA PRO A 64 -8.98 5.66 -2.36
C PRO A 64 -7.95 6.76 -2.07
N ASP A 65 -7.88 7.21 -0.81
CA ASP A 65 -6.90 8.23 -0.37
C ASP A 65 -5.52 7.63 -0.07
N ALA A 66 -5.43 6.31 0.11
CA ALA A 66 -4.17 5.63 0.39
C ALA A 66 -3.24 5.64 -0.84
N LEU A 67 -1.94 5.79 -0.58
CA LEU A 67 -0.89 5.55 -1.55
C LEU A 67 -0.43 4.10 -1.42
N VAL A 68 -0.88 3.26 -2.35
CA VAL A 68 -0.56 1.82 -2.37
C VAL A 68 0.50 1.54 -3.46
N GLY A 69 1.61 0.93 -3.05
CA GLY A 69 2.70 0.50 -3.92
C GLY A 69 2.90 -1.01 -3.90
N ALA A 70 3.73 -1.48 -4.81
CA ALA A 70 4.13 -2.88 -4.92
C ALA A 70 5.66 -3.01 -4.77
N GLY A 71 6.09 -3.87 -3.86
CA GLY A 71 7.49 -4.18 -3.57
C GLY A 71 7.84 -5.61 -3.98
N THR A 72 9.15 -5.93 -4.08
CA THR A 72 9.63 -7.29 -4.41
C THR A 72 9.06 -7.84 -5.73
N ILE A 73 9.02 -7.02 -6.79
CA ILE A 73 8.32 -7.34 -8.06
C ILE A 73 8.91 -8.54 -8.83
N LEU A 74 10.22 -8.75 -8.74
CA LEU A 74 10.91 -9.78 -9.52
C LEU A 74 11.11 -11.05 -8.71
N THR A 75 11.94 -10.98 -7.66
CA THR A 75 12.31 -12.06 -6.74
C THR A 75 12.65 -11.50 -5.37
#